data_AF-A0AAJ4BBL5-F1
#
_entry.id   AF-A0AAJ4BBL5-F1
#
_cell.length_a   1.000
_cell.length_b   1.000
_cell.length_c   1.000
_cell.angle_alpha   90.00
_cell.angle_beta   90.00
_cell.angle_gamma   90.00
#
_symmetry.space_group_name_H-M   'P 1'
#
loop_
_entity.id
_entity.type
_entity.pdbx_description
1 polymer ?
#
loop_
_entity_poly.entity_id
_entity_poly.type
_entity_poly.pdbx_seq_one_letter_code
_entity_poly.pdbx_strand_id
1 'polypeptide(L)'
;MFTRLVFLAILTASLCACEKKGHDSVTDEDMAKAMERLSFVCTHEADQLPAISADAQVLYRYALSLDLSEGAKDYQQIGRYYRLAYAAGNYKAATNLHDLIAQGVIESNSRSKEVIDIVKDLIARGIPGGYYDMGHYLDMGYGVKQDESKANAYFRRAADLGNPDAQFYVSKLLEGIEAAEATVTSMRRCAMNQGHAQAAFNYGIYMKVRGNYPEAIRGFQAGVRYGSRNSAGFLREGFSTTDASNEQYYFALPADEQRSLRYKKIGAFLRRYDALGAKVPDLDQIVPLPPAKLPDWDGTFEWLKKRESTPPDKPSEDMIRALSQEKSLDPATGMPLAAVKK
;
A
#
# COMPACT_ATOMS: atom_id res chain seq x y z
N MET A 1 82.87 53.68 -13.90
CA MET A 1 81.71 54.46 -13.42
C MET A 1 80.62 53.50 -12.99
N PHE A 2 79.89 53.82 -11.91
CA PHE A 2 78.62 53.20 -11.49
C PHE A 2 77.63 53.08 -12.69
N THR A 3 76.66 52.16 -12.80
CA THR A 3 76.06 51.12 -11.92
C THR A 3 75.52 50.00 -12.88
N ARG A 4 74.77 48.95 -12.53
CA ARG A 4 73.98 48.51 -11.34
C ARG A 4 73.89 46.96 -11.35
N LEU A 5 73.64 46.32 -10.22
CA LEU A 5 73.21 44.92 -10.19
C LEU A 5 71.68 44.81 -10.36
N VAL A 6 71.23 43.75 -11.02
CA VAL A 6 69.89 43.17 -10.82
C VAL A 6 70.07 41.65 -10.71
N PHE A 7 69.75 41.09 -9.54
CA PHE A 7 69.72 39.64 -9.34
C PHE A 7 68.45 39.06 -9.97
N LEU A 8 68.58 38.05 -10.83
CA LEU A 8 67.46 37.24 -11.30
C LEU A 8 67.43 35.93 -10.51
N ALA A 9 66.50 35.82 -9.55
CA ALA A 9 66.33 34.60 -8.76
C ALA A 9 65.55 33.55 -9.58
N ILE A 10 66.17 32.38 -9.77
CA ILE A 10 65.54 31.24 -10.46
C ILE A 10 64.58 30.55 -9.50
N LEU A 11 63.28 30.74 -9.70
CA LEU A 11 62.23 30.05 -8.95
C LEU A 11 61.89 28.73 -9.65
N THR A 12 62.40 27.62 -9.11
CA THR A 12 62.04 26.27 -9.55
C THR A 12 60.62 25.92 -9.09
N ALA A 13 59.63 26.13 -9.96
CA ALA A 13 58.28 25.66 -9.73
C ALA A 13 58.18 24.15 -10.02
N SER A 14 58.14 23.33 -8.96
CA SER A 14 57.88 21.90 -9.10
C SER A 14 56.52 21.66 -9.75
N LEU A 15 56.51 20.92 -10.86
CA LEU A 15 55.30 20.40 -11.48
C LEU A 15 54.68 19.34 -10.56
N CYS A 16 53.83 19.76 -9.62
CA CYS A 16 52.89 18.85 -8.99
C CYS A 16 51.93 18.34 -10.07
N ALA A 17 52.11 17.08 -10.46
CA ALA A 17 51.16 16.38 -11.30
C ALA A 17 49.82 16.28 -10.56
N CYS A 18 48.86 17.12 -10.95
CA CYS A 18 47.47 16.91 -10.55
C CYS A 18 46.95 15.65 -11.24
N GLU A 19 47.01 14.51 -10.55
CA GLU A 19 46.18 13.36 -10.88
C GLU A 19 44.71 13.82 -10.90
N LYS A 20 44.18 13.99 -12.12
CA LYS A 20 42.73 14.02 -12.31
C LYS A 20 42.22 12.63 -11.95
N LYS A 21 41.79 12.46 -10.69
CA LYS A 21 40.98 11.30 -10.31
C LYS A 21 39.87 11.17 -11.34
N GLY A 22 39.72 9.94 -11.85
CA GLY A 22 38.82 9.66 -12.96
C GLY A 22 37.43 10.22 -12.69
N HIS A 23 36.87 10.87 -13.71
CA HIS A 23 35.43 10.93 -13.81
C HIS A 23 35.00 9.49 -14.09
N ASP A 24 34.29 8.85 -13.16
CA ASP A 24 33.75 7.50 -13.36
C ASP A 24 32.78 7.57 -14.54
N SER A 25 33.27 7.21 -15.72
CA SER A 25 32.53 7.30 -16.97
C SER A 25 31.47 6.22 -16.97
N VAL A 26 30.23 6.60 -16.66
CA VAL A 26 29.05 5.74 -16.75
C VAL A 26 29.02 5.12 -18.14
N THR A 27 29.11 3.79 -18.21
CA THR A 27 29.16 3.07 -19.49
C THR A 27 27.77 2.80 -20.04
N ASP A 28 27.67 2.48 -21.33
CA ASP A 28 26.41 2.00 -21.93
C ASP A 28 25.88 0.74 -21.21
N GLU A 29 26.78 -0.09 -20.66
CA GLU A 29 26.42 -1.27 -19.86
C GLU A 29 25.83 -0.89 -18.49
N ASP A 30 26.35 0.16 -17.84
CA ASP A 30 25.79 0.69 -16.60
C ASP A 30 24.42 1.32 -16.82
N MET A 31 24.24 2.06 -17.92
CA MET A 31 22.95 2.60 -18.34
C MET A 31 21.95 1.48 -18.66
N ALA A 32 22.36 0.43 -19.37
CA ALA A 32 21.51 -0.73 -19.66
C ALA A 32 21.05 -1.44 -18.37
N LYS A 33 21.97 -1.69 -17.43
CA LYS A 33 21.64 -2.27 -16.10
C LYS A 33 20.73 -1.36 -15.29
N ALA A 34 20.90 -0.04 -15.37
CA ALA A 34 20.01 0.91 -14.71
C ALA A 34 18.59 0.86 -15.31
N MET A 35 18.46 0.83 -16.64
CA MET A 35 17.18 0.71 -17.34
C MET A 35 16.50 -0.65 -17.08
N GLU A 36 17.26 -1.75 -17.01
CA GLU A 36 16.74 -3.07 -16.64
C GLU A 36 16.12 -3.06 -15.24
N ARG A 37 16.77 -2.42 -14.26
CA ARG A 37 16.24 -2.24 -12.90
C ARG A 37 14.99 -1.36 -12.85
N LEU A 38 14.80 -0.48 -13.83
CA LEU A 38 13.57 0.32 -13.99
C LEU A 38 12.45 -0.44 -14.69
N SER A 39 12.70 -1.60 -15.31
CA SER A 39 11.62 -2.41 -15.92
C SER A 39 10.60 -2.86 -14.87
N PHE A 40 9.34 -3.04 -15.28
CA PHE A 40 8.26 -3.50 -14.39
C PHE A 40 7.21 -4.28 -15.18
N VAL A 41 6.81 -5.43 -14.63
CA VAL A 41 5.68 -6.24 -15.11
C VAL A 41 4.57 -6.14 -14.07
N CYS A 42 3.35 -5.84 -14.52
CA CYS A 42 2.19 -5.78 -13.64
C CYS A 42 1.78 -7.20 -13.20
N THR A 43 2.24 -7.60 -12.01
CA THR A 43 1.77 -8.78 -11.27
C THR A 43 0.60 -8.37 -10.37
N HIS A 44 -0.43 -9.20 -10.25
CA HIS A 44 -1.46 -9.02 -9.22
C HIS A 44 -1.15 -9.92 -8.00
N GLU A 45 -1.24 -9.36 -6.80
CA GLU A 45 -0.98 -10.07 -5.54
C GLU A 45 -1.85 -11.32 -5.40
N ALA A 46 -3.13 -11.21 -5.79
CA ALA A 46 -4.10 -12.30 -5.73
C ALA A 46 -3.67 -13.57 -6.49
N ASP A 47 -2.81 -13.44 -7.51
CA ASP A 47 -2.30 -14.57 -8.29
C ASP A 47 -1.16 -15.32 -7.57
N GLN A 48 -0.55 -14.70 -6.54
CA GLN A 48 0.55 -15.25 -5.75
C GLN A 48 0.11 -15.76 -4.36
N LEU A 49 -1.08 -15.39 -3.90
CA LEU A 49 -1.55 -15.70 -2.54
C LEU A 49 -2.09 -17.13 -2.43
N PRO A 50 -1.73 -17.90 -1.38
CA PRO A 50 -2.27 -19.23 -1.15
C PRO A 50 -3.74 -19.15 -0.71
N ALA A 51 -4.50 -20.21 -1.00
CA ALA A 51 -5.87 -20.35 -0.54
C ALA A 51 -5.96 -20.37 1.00
N ILE A 52 -6.90 -19.62 1.57
CA ILE A 52 -7.18 -19.60 3.01
C ILE A 52 -8.27 -20.63 3.31
N SER A 53 -8.02 -21.57 4.23
CA SER A 53 -9.00 -22.58 4.66
C SER A 53 -10.26 -21.97 5.28
N ALA A 54 -11.38 -22.69 5.24
CA ALA A 54 -12.65 -22.22 5.79
C ALA A 54 -12.51 -21.83 7.28
N ASP A 55 -11.86 -22.69 8.08
CA ASP A 55 -11.63 -22.48 9.52
C ASP A 55 -10.82 -21.21 9.79
N ALA A 56 -9.74 -21.00 9.03
CA ALA A 56 -8.89 -19.82 9.13
C ALA A 56 -9.60 -18.55 8.63
N GLN A 57 -10.58 -18.67 7.72
CA GLN A 57 -11.47 -17.56 7.35
C GLN A 57 -12.50 -17.25 8.43
N VAL A 58 -13.10 -18.26 9.08
CA VAL A 58 -14.07 -18.08 10.17
C VAL A 58 -13.42 -17.34 11.35
N LEU A 59 -12.27 -17.82 11.82
CA LEU A 59 -11.51 -17.17 12.89
C LEU A 59 -11.14 -15.71 12.56
N TYR A 60 -10.65 -15.45 11.35
CA TYR A 60 -10.28 -14.10 10.91
C TYR A 60 -11.49 -13.17 10.75
N ARG A 61 -12.59 -13.63 10.16
CA ARG A 61 -13.80 -12.82 10.00
C ARG A 61 -14.39 -12.46 11.36
N TYR A 62 -14.35 -13.38 12.33
CA TYR A 62 -14.78 -13.09 13.70
C TYR A 62 -13.85 -12.07 14.38
N ALA A 63 -12.52 -12.28 14.32
CA ALA A 63 -11.53 -11.33 14.83
C ALA A 63 -11.73 -9.91 14.25
N LEU A 64 -11.87 -9.82 12.93
CA LEU A 64 -12.11 -8.57 12.21
C LEU A 64 -13.47 -7.94 12.57
N SER A 65 -14.50 -8.74 12.85
CA SER A 65 -15.80 -8.19 13.31
C SER A 65 -15.72 -7.56 14.70
N LEU A 66 -14.96 -8.16 15.62
CA LEU A 66 -14.68 -7.58 16.94
C LEU A 66 -13.82 -6.31 16.82
N ASP A 67 -12.84 -6.31 15.93
CA ASP A 67 -11.96 -5.16 15.69
C ASP A 67 -12.65 -4.02 14.94
N LEU A 68 -13.65 -4.29 14.11
CA LEU A 68 -14.46 -3.25 13.46
C LEU A 68 -15.68 -2.82 14.29
N SER A 69 -15.95 -3.46 15.44
CA SER A 69 -17.09 -3.12 16.31
C SER A 69 -16.92 -1.76 16.99
N GLU A 70 -18.04 -1.20 17.45
CA GLU A 70 -18.08 0.11 18.11
C GLU A 70 -18.01 -0.03 19.63
N GLY A 71 -17.42 0.96 20.30
CA GLY A 71 -17.25 0.98 21.75
C GLY A 71 -15.88 0.49 22.22
N ALA A 72 -15.80 0.05 23.48
CA ALA A 72 -14.57 -0.44 24.08
C ALA A 72 -14.26 -1.86 23.57
N LYS A 73 -13.05 -2.07 23.05
CA LYS A 73 -12.60 -3.35 22.49
C LYS A 73 -11.81 -4.16 23.53
N ASP A 74 -12.07 -5.47 23.57
CA ASP A 74 -11.15 -6.43 24.19
C ASP A 74 -10.08 -6.82 23.16
N TYR A 75 -8.96 -6.09 23.16
CA TYR A 75 -7.84 -6.36 22.27
C TYR A 75 -7.20 -7.73 22.52
N GLN A 76 -7.22 -8.27 23.75
CA GLN A 76 -6.66 -9.60 24.02
C GLN A 76 -7.51 -10.69 23.34
N GLN A 77 -8.84 -10.54 23.39
CA GLN A 77 -9.74 -11.42 22.67
C GLN A 77 -9.58 -11.29 21.14
N ILE A 78 -9.43 -10.07 20.60
CA ILE A 78 -9.15 -9.87 19.17
C ILE A 78 -7.82 -10.53 18.78
N GLY A 79 -6.77 -10.31 19.58
CA GLY A 79 -5.45 -10.91 19.43
C GLY A 79 -5.49 -12.44 19.44
N ARG A 80 -6.22 -13.06 20.38
CA ARG A 80 -6.47 -14.53 20.42
C ARG A 80 -6.95 -15.05 19.07
N TYR A 81 -7.98 -14.44 18.50
CA TYR A 81 -8.54 -14.92 17.22
C TYR A 81 -7.64 -14.64 16.01
N TYR A 82 -6.93 -13.50 15.97
CA TYR A 82 -5.94 -13.28 14.91
C TYR A 82 -4.75 -14.27 15.01
N ARG A 83 -4.27 -14.59 16.22
CA ARG A 83 -3.25 -15.63 16.46
C ARG A 83 -3.71 -17.01 15.96
N LEU A 84 -4.91 -17.43 16.34
CA LEU A 84 -5.49 -18.70 15.88
C LEU A 84 -5.69 -18.72 14.35
N ALA A 85 -6.22 -17.64 13.76
CA ALA A 85 -6.42 -17.54 12.32
C ALA A 85 -5.09 -17.58 11.55
N TYR A 86 -4.06 -16.87 12.04
CA TYR A 86 -2.71 -16.88 11.47
C TYR A 86 -2.11 -18.29 11.51
N ALA A 87 -2.16 -18.98 12.65
CA ALA A 87 -1.67 -20.35 12.80
C ALA A 87 -2.45 -21.36 11.94
N ALA A 88 -3.74 -21.12 11.67
CA ALA A 88 -4.54 -21.86 10.70
C ALA A 88 -4.22 -21.51 9.23
N GLY A 89 -3.26 -20.61 8.99
CA GLY A 89 -2.73 -20.26 7.66
C GLY A 89 -3.18 -18.91 7.10
N ASN A 90 -4.04 -18.15 7.80
CA ASN A 90 -4.57 -16.88 7.29
C ASN A 90 -3.52 -15.76 7.36
N TYR A 91 -2.92 -15.44 6.21
CA TYR A 91 -1.92 -14.38 6.08
C TYR A 91 -2.50 -12.97 6.34
N LYS A 92 -3.80 -12.73 6.14
CA LYS A 92 -4.44 -11.43 6.47
C LYS A 92 -4.58 -11.24 7.98
N ALA A 93 -4.77 -12.33 8.72
CA ALA A 93 -4.73 -12.30 10.18
C ALA A 93 -3.31 -12.00 10.68
N ALA A 94 -2.27 -12.44 9.96
CA ALA A 94 -0.87 -12.17 10.32
C ALA A 94 -0.55 -10.66 10.28
N THR A 95 -1.02 -9.94 9.25
CA THR A 95 -0.86 -8.49 9.13
C THR A 95 -1.54 -7.77 10.31
N ASN A 96 -2.83 -8.01 10.52
CA ASN A 96 -3.55 -7.39 11.64
C ASN A 96 -2.95 -7.77 13.01
N LEU A 97 -2.43 -9.00 13.15
CA LEU A 97 -1.79 -9.46 14.38
C LEU A 97 -0.50 -8.69 14.69
N HIS A 98 0.41 -8.58 13.72
CA HIS A 98 1.71 -7.94 13.96
C HIS A 98 1.55 -6.44 14.26
N ASP A 99 0.54 -5.78 13.69
CA ASP A 99 0.20 -4.39 14.00
C ASP A 99 -0.27 -4.22 15.47
N LEU A 100 -1.11 -5.10 15.98
CA LEU A 100 -1.55 -5.06 17.40
C LEU A 100 -0.37 -5.33 18.37
N ILE A 101 0.55 -6.22 18.01
CA ILE A 101 1.76 -6.51 18.79
C ILE A 101 2.73 -5.31 18.75
N ALA A 102 2.93 -4.71 17.56
CA ALA A 102 3.80 -3.56 17.36
C ALA A 102 3.31 -2.32 18.15
N GLN A 103 1.99 -2.09 18.16
CA GLN A 103 1.34 -1.08 19.01
C GLN A 103 1.42 -1.43 20.51
N GLY A 104 1.52 -2.71 20.86
CA GLY A 104 1.60 -3.18 22.24
C GLY A 104 0.25 -3.21 22.96
N VAL A 105 -0.84 -3.34 22.21
CA VAL A 105 -2.21 -3.45 22.76
C VAL A 105 -2.63 -4.88 23.07
N ILE A 106 -1.81 -5.88 22.72
CA ILE A 106 -1.98 -7.29 23.09
C ILE A 106 -0.73 -7.87 23.76
N GLU A 107 -0.91 -8.96 24.51
CA GLU A 107 0.19 -9.65 25.19
C GLU A 107 1.17 -10.32 24.20
N SER A 108 2.45 -10.25 24.56
CA SER A 108 3.58 -10.80 23.81
C SER A 108 4.82 -10.85 24.70
N ASN A 109 5.52 -11.99 24.70
CA ASN A 109 6.80 -12.16 25.42
C ASN A 109 7.93 -11.23 24.93
N SER A 110 7.94 -10.88 23.64
CA SER A 110 8.92 -9.95 23.05
C SER A 110 8.37 -9.39 21.74
N ARG A 111 7.79 -8.18 21.81
CA ARG A 111 6.95 -7.62 20.74
C ARG A 111 7.67 -7.54 19.40
N SER A 112 8.88 -6.98 19.42
CA SER A 112 9.71 -6.82 18.23
C SER A 112 10.22 -8.15 17.66
N LYS A 113 10.52 -9.15 18.51
CA LYS A 113 10.89 -10.49 18.03
C LYS A 113 9.70 -11.18 17.38
N GLU A 114 8.53 -11.16 18.01
CA GLU A 114 7.35 -11.86 17.51
C GLU A 114 6.85 -11.28 16.19
N VAL A 115 6.78 -9.94 16.08
CA VAL A 115 6.49 -9.25 14.81
C VAL A 115 7.45 -9.69 13.70
N ILE A 116 8.76 -9.66 13.96
CA ILE A 116 9.76 -10.03 12.95
C ILE A 116 9.74 -11.53 12.61
N ASP A 117 9.36 -12.40 13.54
CA ASP A 117 9.17 -13.83 13.26
C ASP A 117 7.92 -14.08 12.39
N ILE A 118 6.80 -13.37 12.63
CA ILE A 118 5.60 -13.40 11.77
C ILE A 118 5.92 -12.94 10.35
N VAL A 119 6.61 -11.81 10.21
CA VAL A 119 6.98 -11.26 8.89
C VAL A 119 7.91 -12.21 8.13
N LYS A 120 8.82 -12.89 8.84
CA LYS A 120 9.68 -13.93 8.23
C LYS A 120 8.90 -15.16 7.77
N ASP A 121 7.86 -15.60 8.49
CA ASP A 121 6.96 -16.67 8.01
C ASP A 121 6.26 -16.26 6.71
N LEU A 122 5.69 -15.05 6.67
CA LEU A 122 5.03 -14.51 5.48
C LEU A 122 5.99 -14.50 4.27
N ILE A 123 7.23 -14.03 4.46
CA ILE A 123 8.28 -14.04 3.42
C ILE A 123 8.63 -15.47 3.00
N ALA A 124 8.83 -16.39 3.96
CA ALA A 124 9.17 -17.79 3.67
C ALA A 124 8.07 -18.52 2.89
N ARG A 125 6.81 -18.10 3.08
CA ARG A 125 5.62 -18.58 2.35
C ARG A 125 5.34 -17.82 1.05
N GLY A 126 6.21 -16.88 0.66
CA GLY A 126 6.07 -16.10 -0.58
C GLY A 126 4.97 -15.03 -0.55
N ILE A 127 4.41 -14.70 0.61
CA ILE A 127 3.34 -13.69 0.75
C ILE A 127 3.92 -12.31 0.44
N PRO A 128 3.42 -11.59 -0.59
CA PRO A 128 4.04 -10.32 -1.01
C PRO A 128 4.00 -9.23 0.06
N GLY A 129 2.91 -9.15 0.83
CA GLY A 129 2.81 -8.25 2.00
C GLY A 129 3.91 -8.42 3.04
N GLY A 130 4.41 -9.65 3.29
CA GLY A 130 5.50 -9.87 4.23
C GLY A 130 6.82 -9.19 3.80
N TYR A 131 7.07 -9.07 2.50
CA TYR A 131 8.20 -8.30 1.99
C TYR A 131 8.00 -6.78 2.19
N TYR A 132 6.77 -6.29 2.04
CA TYR A 132 6.41 -4.89 2.27
C TYR A 132 6.56 -4.51 3.76
N ASP A 133 6.06 -5.36 4.66
CA ASP A 133 6.16 -5.18 6.11
C ASP A 133 7.63 -5.19 6.59
N MET A 134 8.46 -6.11 6.07
CA MET A 134 9.90 -6.12 6.35
C MET A 134 10.60 -4.87 5.83
N GLY A 135 10.15 -4.31 4.70
CA GLY A 135 10.62 -3.02 4.19
C GLY A 135 10.44 -1.92 5.22
N HIS A 136 9.22 -1.77 5.77
CA HIS A 136 8.93 -0.79 6.82
C HIS A 136 9.74 -1.04 8.10
N TYR A 137 9.86 -2.28 8.56
CA TYR A 137 10.64 -2.57 9.78
C TYR A 137 12.15 -2.34 9.61
N LEU A 138 12.70 -2.52 8.41
CA LEU A 138 14.08 -2.13 8.07
C LEU A 138 14.24 -0.61 7.96
N ASP A 139 13.24 0.12 7.46
CA ASP A 139 13.27 1.58 7.36
C ASP A 139 13.23 2.26 8.74
N MET A 140 12.42 1.75 9.68
CA MET A 140 12.31 2.28 11.04
C MET A 140 13.25 1.64 12.08
N GLY A 141 13.89 0.51 11.76
CA GLY A 141 14.75 -0.23 12.70
C GLY A 141 14.02 -0.95 13.84
N TYR A 142 12.79 -1.41 13.62
CA TYR A 142 11.98 -2.09 14.63
C TYR A 142 12.26 -3.60 14.65
N GLY A 143 12.93 -4.10 15.69
CA GLY A 143 13.28 -5.52 15.82
C GLY A 143 14.39 -6.02 14.88
N VAL A 144 14.78 -5.21 13.90
CA VAL A 144 15.92 -5.38 12.99
C VAL A 144 16.79 -4.13 13.00
N LYS A 145 18.05 -4.25 12.57
CA LYS A 145 18.91 -3.06 12.39
C LYS A 145 18.37 -2.23 11.22
N GLN A 146 18.24 -0.91 11.43
CA GLN A 146 17.81 0.03 10.41
C GLN A 146 18.72 -0.02 9.18
N ASP A 147 18.13 -0.10 7.97
CA ASP A 147 18.83 -0.23 6.69
C ASP A 147 17.91 0.15 5.51
N GLU A 148 17.86 1.44 5.18
CA GLU A 148 17.04 2.02 4.10
C GLU A 148 17.31 1.38 2.73
N SER A 149 18.56 1.06 2.43
CA SER A 149 18.94 0.43 1.15
C SER A 149 18.35 -0.97 1.03
N LYS A 150 18.36 -1.75 2.11
CA LYS A 150 17.62 -3.02 2.16
C LYS A 150 16.11 -2.80 2.14
N ALA A 151 15.57 -1.83 2.88
CA ALA A 151 14.13 -1.53 2.88
C ALA A 151 13.61 -1.31 1.45
N ASN A 152 14.31 -0.49 0.66
CA ASN A 152 14.00 -0.26 -0.76
C ASN A 152 14.07 -1.52 -1.63
N ALA A 153 15.00 -2.44 -1.36
CA ALA A 153 15.05 -3.75 -2.04
C ALA A 153 13.87 -4.67 -1.65
N TYR A 154 13.45 -4.65 -0.38
CA TYR A 154 12.27 -5.39 0.11
C TYR A 154 10.97 -4.83 -0.46
N PHE A 155 10.78 -3.51 -0.46
CA PHE A 155 9.66 -2.84 -1.13
C PHE A 155 9.63 -3.15 -2.63
N ARG A 156 10.79 -3.13 -3.31
CA ARG A 156 10.86 -3.49 -4.72
C ARG A 156 10.44 -4.94 -4.96
N ARG A 157 10.94 -5.88 -4.16
CA ARG A 157 10.56 -7.29 -4.24
C ARG A 157 9.06 -7.51 -4.01
N ALA A 158 8.46 -6.81 -3.05
CA ALA A 158 7.02 -6.86 -2.81
C ALA A 158 6.22 -6.35 -4.03
N ALA A 159 6.66 -5.27 -4.67
CA ALA A 159 6.02 -4.70 -5.85
C ALA A 159 6.05 -5.64 -7.07
N ASP A 160 7.20 -6.28 -7.31
CA ASP A 160 7.39 -7.27 -8.39
C ASP A 160 6.55 -8.55 -8.16
N LEU A 161 6.36 -8.93 -6.89
CA LEU A 161 5.46 -10.01 -6.44
C LEU A 161 3.98 -9.59 -6.41
N GLY A 162 3.65 -8.35 -6.79
CA GLY A 162 2.28 -7.90 -6.99
C GLY A 162 1.66 -7.12 -5.85
N ASN A 163 2.32 -6.94 -4.69
CA ASN A 163 1.71 -6.19 -3.57
C ASN A 163 1.37 -4.74 -3.99
N PRO A 164 0.10 -4.30 -3.88
CA PRO A 164 -0.33 -3.03 -4.45
C PRO A 164 0.22 -1.81 -3.71
N ASP A 165 0.42 -1.91 -2.39
CA ASP A 165 1.00 -0.83 -1.57
C ASP A 165 2.48 -0.63 -1.90
N ALA A 166 3.21 -1.73 -2.12
CA ALA A 166 4.58 -1.73 -2.61
C ALA A 166 4.69 -1.18 -4.03
N GLN A 167 3.80 -1.57 -4.96
CA GLN A 167 3.76 -1.02 -6.31
C GLN A 167 3.55 0.50 -6.28
N PHE A 168 2.65 0.99 -5.43
CA PHE A 168 2.46 2.42 -5.24
C PHE A 168 3.68 3.10 -4.62
N TYR A 169 4.26 2.54 -3.56
CA TYR A 169 5.44 3.05 -2.86
C TYR A 169 6.66 3.16 -3.79
N VAL A 170 6.96 2.11 -4.56
CA VAL A 170 8.06 2.13 -5.54
C VAL A 170 7.77 3.15 -6.67
N SER A 171 6.50 3.31 -7.10
CA SER A 171 6.12 4.38 -8.03
C SER A 171 6.30 5.80 -7.46
N LYS A 172 6.44 5.95 -6.14
CA LYS A 172 6.76 7.20 -5.46
C LYS A 172 8.27 7.40 -5.32
N LEU A 173 9.04 6.34 -5.06
CA LEU A 173 10.51 6.38 -5.10
C LEU A 173 11.06 6.74 -6.49
N LEU A 174 10.41 6.24 -7.55
CA LEU A 174 10.81 6.47 -8.94
C LEU A 174 10.26 7.77 -9.55
N GLU A 175 9.45 8.54 -8.81
CA GLU A 175 8.88 9.78 -9.31
C GLU A 175 9.95 10.87 -9.47
N GLY A 176 9.93 11.58 -10.60
CA GLY A 176 10.94 12.59 -10.94
C GLY A 176 12.15 12.05 -11.71
N ILE A 177 12.33 10.72 -11.79
CA ILE A 177 13.28 10.09 -12.73
C ILE A 177 12.61 10.03 -14.10
N GLU A 178 13.04 10.87 -15.05
CA GLU A 178 12.46 10.97 -16.39
C GLU A 178 12.40 9.62 -17.12
N ALA A 179 13.50 8.86 -17.10
CA ALA A 179 13.58 7.52 -17.69
C ALA A 179 12.62 6.48 -17.05
N ALA A 180 12.04 6.78 -15.89
CA ALA A 180 11.11 5.91 -15.17
C ALA A 180 9.63 6.31 -15.34
N GLU A 181 9.29 7.37 -16.08
CA GLU A 181 7.91 7.91 -16.18
C GLU A 181 6.88 6.83 -16.60
N ALA A 182 7.24 5.99 -17.58
CA ALA A 182 6.41 4.88 -18.04
C ALA A 182 6.23 3.79 -16.97
N THR A 183 7.30 3.44 -16.26
CA THR A 183 7.29 2.49 -15.13
C THR A 183 6.42 2.99 -13.99
N VAL A 184 6.59 4.24 -13.56
CA VAL A 184 5.79 4.90 -12.51
C VAL A 184 4.30 4.84 -12.86
N THR A 185 3.95 5.18 -14.11
CA THR A 185 2.58 5.13 -14.60
C THR A 185 2.03 3.69 -14.62
N SER A 186 2.82 2.72 -15.06
CA SER A 186 2.45 1.29 -15.10
C SER A 186 2.22 0.72 -13.69
N MET A 187 3.11 0.99 -12.74
CA MET A 187 2.97 0.60 -11.33
C MET A 187 1.71 1.19 -10.70
N ARG A 188 1.43 2.50 -10.93
CA ARG A 188 0.21 3.16 -10.43
C ARG A 188 -1.05 2.55 -11.02
N ARG A 189 -1.06 2.21 -12.32
CA ARG A 189 -2.19 1.54 -12.98
C ARG A 189 -2.40 0.13 -12.43
N CYS A 190 -1.31 -0.60 -12.15
CA CYS A 190 -1.36 -1.94 -11.58
C CYS A 190 -1.96 -1.91 -10.16
N ALA A 191 -1.40 -1.09 -9.27
CA ALA A 191 -1.91 -0.91 -7.90
C ALA A 191 -3.37 -0.41 -7.87
N MET A 192 -3.73 0.51 -8.77
CA MET A 192 -5.11 0.96 -8.98
C MET A 192 -6.05 -0.20 -9.29
N ASN A 193 -5.70 -1.06 -10.25
CA ASN A 193 -6.53 -2.20 -10.67
C ASN A 193 -6.70 -3.25 -9.56
N GLN A 194 -5.79 -3.26 -8.59
CA GLN A 194 -5.83 -4.13 -7.41
C GLN A 194 -6.56 -3.53 -6.20
N GLY A 195 -7.01 -2.27 -6.26
CA GLY A 195 -7.77 -1.65 -5.18
C GLY A 195 -7.06 -0.56 -4.38
N HIS A 196 -5.89 -0.08 -4.83
CA HIS A 196 -5.15 0.96 -4.11
C HIS A 196 -5.67 2.37 -4.45
N ALA A 197 -6.40 2.98 -3.51
CA ALA A 197 -7.08 4.25 -3.70
C ALA A 197 -6.16 5.44 -4.05
N GLN A 198 -4.98 5.53 -3.42
CA GLN A 198 -4.03 6.63 -3.69
C GLN A 198 -3.30 6.47 -5.04
N ALA A 199 -2.94 5.24 -5.43
CA ALA A 199 -2.42 4.95 -6.77
C ALA A 199 -3.43 5.33 -7.86
N ALA A 200 -4.71 4.99 -7.66
CA ALA A 200 -5.80 5.36 -8.56
C ALA A 200 -5.97 6.89 -8.70
N PHE A 201 -5.93 7.61 -7.57
CA PHE A 201 -5.95 9.07 -7.55
C PHE A 201 -4.74 9.68 -8.30
N ASN A 202 -3.53 9.20 -8.01
CA ASN A 202 -2.30 9.70 -8.65
C ASN A 202 -2.23 9.36 -10.15
N TYR A 203 -2.73 8.19 -10.57
CA TYR A 203 -2.93 7.84 -11.97
C TYR A 203 -3.93 8.79 -12.64
N GLY A 204 -5.05 9.10 -11.97
CA GLY A 204 -6.04 10.06 -12.43
C GLY A 204 -5.46 11.46 -12.67
N ILE A 205 -4.69 11.98 -11.70
CA ILE A 205 -3.98 13.27 -11.81
C ILE A 205 -2.99 13.25 -12.97
N TYR A 206 -2.15 12.22 -13.06
CA TYR A 206 -1.15 12.11 -14.12
C TYR A 206 -1.77 12.07 -15.52
N MET A 207 -2.79 11.22 -15.72
CA MET A 207 -3.49 11.12 -17.00
C MET A 207 -4.18 12.43 -17.38
N LYS A 208 -4.70 13.18 -16.40
CA LYS A 208 -5.26 14.52 -16.62
C LYS A 208 -4.20 15.52 -17.10
N VAL A 209 -3.02 15.55 -16.48
CA VAL A 209 -1.92 16.44 -16.88
C VAL A 209 -1.43 16.10 -18.30
N ARG A 210 -1.44 14.82 -18.69
CA ARG A 210 -1.15 14.36 -20.05
C ARG A 210 -2.30 14.62 -21.06
N GLY A 211 -3.39 15.28 -20.67
CA GLY A 211 -4.56 15.56 -21.51
C GLY A 211 -5.47 14.35 -21.79
N ASN A 212 -5.18 13.17 -21.20
CA ASN A 212 -5.98 11.97 -21.37
C ASN A 212 -7.12 11.92 -20.34
N TYR A 213 -8.12 12.78 -20.55
CA TYR A 213 -9.28 12.87 -19.64
C TYR A 213 -10.05 11.54 -19.46
N PRO A 214 -10.28 10.70 -20.50
CA PRO A 214 -10.95 9.41 -20.32
C PRO A 214 -10.23 8.49 -19.31
N GLU A 215 -8.91 8.38 -19.36
CA GLU A 215 -8.14 7.61 -18.37
C GLU A 215 -8.07 8.32 -17.02
N ALA A 216 -8.04 9.66 -16.99
CA ALA A 216 -8.09 10.43 -15.75
C ALA A 216 -9.38 10.13 -14.96
N ILE A 217 -10.52 10.17 -15.64
CA ILE A 217 -11.84 9.88 -15.08
C ILE A 217 -11.92 8.43 -14.59
N ARG A 218 -11.36 7.45 -15.32
CA ARG A 218 -11.26 6.05 -14.85
C ARG A 218 -10.41 5.95 -13.59
N GLY A 219 -9.27 6.64 -13.53
CA GLY A 219 -8.41 6.72 -12.36
C GLY A 219 -9.13 7.26 -11.13
N PHE A 220 -9.85 8.37 -11.29
CA PHE A 220 -10.67 8.91 -10.22
C PHE A 220 -11.85 8.00 -9.85
N GLN A 221 -12.53 7.36 -10.81
CA GLN A 221 -13.63 6.41 -10.53
C GLN A 221 -13.13 5.23 -9.70
N ALA A 222 -11.99 4.64 -10.07
CA ALA A 222 -11.30 3.64 -9.27
C ALA A 222 -10.93 4.17 -7.88
N GLY A 223 -10.37 5.40 -7.82
CA GLY A 223 -10.10 6.07 -6.56
C GLY A 223 -11.32 6.15 -5.64
N VAL A 224 -12.47 6.59 -6.14
CA VAL A 224 -13.72 6.65 -5.38
C VAL A 224 -14.16 5.27 -4.91
N ARG A 225 -14.13 4.25 -5.79
CA ARG A 225 -14.52 2.87 -5.48
C ARG A 225 -13.72 2.32 -4.29
N TYR A 226 -12.45 2.69 -4.19
CA TYR A 226 -11.52 2.22 -3.17
C TYR A 226 -11.33 3.15 -1.97
N GLY A 227 -12.07 4.27 -1.88
CA GLY A 227 -12.13 5.14 -0.69
C GLY A 227 -11.53 6.54 -0.84
N SER A 228 -10.99 6.91 -2.00
CA SER A 228 -10.37 8.23 -2.23
C SER A 228 -11.41 9.36 -2.26
N ARG A 229 -11.60 10.03 -1.11
CA ARG A 229 -12.38 11.27 -0.99
C ARG A 229 -11.91 12.36 -1.97
N ASN A 230 -10.60 12.45 -2.22
CA ASN A 230 -10.04 13.42 -3.16
C ASN A 230 -10.53 13.14 -4.59
N SER A 231 -10.55 11.87 -5.02
CA SER A 231 -11.10 11.48 -6.33
C SER A 231 -12.59 11.82 -6.46
N ALA A 232 -13.37 11.67 -5.38
CA ALA A 232 -14.78 12.08 -5.37
C ALA A 232 -14.93 13.60 -5.51
N GLY A 233 -14.00 14.38 -4.93
CA GLY A 233 -13.91 15.82 -5.12
C GLY A 233 -13.61 16.22 -6.57
N PHE A 234 -12.63 15.57 -7.20
CA PHE A 234 -12.28 15.82 -8.60
C PHE A 234 -13.42 15.48 -9.57
N LEU A 235 -14.12 14.35 -9.38
CA LEU A 235 -15.28 14.02 -10.21
C LEU A 235 -16.48 14.92 -9.94
N ARG A 236 -16.72 15.32 -8.68
CA ARG A 236 -17.77 16.31 -8.35
C ARG A 236 -17.59 17.61 -9.12
N GLU A 237 -16.40 18.20 -9.09
CA GLU A 237 -16.14 19.44 -9.84
C GLU A 237 -16.02 19.20 -11.35
N GLY A 238 -15.49 18.04 -11.75
CA GLY A 238 -15.36 17.66 -13.15
C GLY A 238 -16.69 17.54 -13.89
N PHE A 239 -17.75 17.11 -13.18
CA PHE A 239 -19.11 17.10 -13.70
C PHE A 239 -19.89 18.41 -13.45
N SER A 240 -19.32 19.40 -12.76
CA SER A 240 -19.99 20.71 -12.53
C SER A 240 -19.57 21.81 -13.53
N THR A 241 -18.48 21.62 -14.28
CA THR A 241 -17.94 22.63 -15.20
C THR A 241 -17.80 22.15 -16.64
N THR A 242 -18.00 23.06 -17.60
CA THR A 242 -17.57 22.93 -19.00
C THR A 242 -16.55 24.00 -19.39
N ASP A 243 -16.18 24.87 -18.45
CA ASP A 243 -15.24 25.98 -18.66
C ASP A 243 -13.80 25.45 -18.73
N ALA A 244 -13.17 25.62 -19.90
CA ALA A 244 -11.79 25.20 -20.15
C ALA A 244 -10.76 26.06 -19.39
N SER A 245 -11.11 27.27 -18.92
CA SER A 245 -10.24 28.08 -18.08
C SER A 245 -10.13 27.53 -16.64
N ASN A 246 -11.07 26.68 -16.22
CA ASN A 246 -10.97 25.90 -14.99
C ASN A 246 -10.05 24.68 -15.22
N GLU A 247 -8.78 24.94 -15.50
CA GLU A 247 -7.79 23.91 -15.84
C GLU A 247 -7.75 22.79 -14.80
N GLN A 248 -7.96 23.08 -13.51
CA GLN A 248 -7.91 22.08 -12.43
C GLN A 248 -8.99 20.99 -12.55
N TYR A 249 -10.19 21.33 -13.02
CA TYR A 249 -11.34 20.42 -13.04
C TYR A 249 -11.93 20.18 -14.44
N TYR A 250 -11.42 20.84 -15.48
CA TYR A 250 -11.84 20.56 -16.85
C TYR A 250 -11.42 19.15 -17.31
N PHE A 251 -12.39 18.41 -17.88
CA PHE A 251 -12.22 17.05 -18.42
C PHE A 251 -12.77 16.87 -19.85
N ALA A 252 -13.12 17.96 -20.55
CA ALA A 252 -13.79 17.93 -21.86
C ALA A 252 -15.06 17.04 -21.89
N LEU A 253 -15.83 17.03 -20.79
CA LEU A 253 -17.14 16.39 -20.71
C LEU A 253 -18.27 17.43 -20.66
N PRO A 254 -19.50 17.07 -21.06
CA PRO A 254 -20.70 17.83 -20.68
C PRO A 254 -20.86 17.88 -19.16
N ALA A 255 -21.36 19.01 -18.65
CA ALA A 255 -21.77 19.09 -17.25
C ALA A 255 -22.94 18.11 -16.96
N ASP A 256 -22.89 17.47 -15.80
CA ASP A 256 -23.90 16.54 -15.30
C ASP A 256 -24.08 16.80 -13.79
N GLU A 257 -24.96 17.77 -13.47
CA GLU A 257 -25.23 18.20 -12.10
C GLU A 257 -25.69 17.04 -11.20
N GLN A 258 -26.42 16.06 -11.77
CA GLN A 258 -26.87 14.89 -11.02
C GLN A 258 -25.71 13.97 -10.65
N ARG A 259 -24.75 13.72 -11.55
CA ARG A 259 -23.51 12.99 -11.21
C ARG A 259 -22.67 13.77 -10.21
N SER A 260 -22.49 15.07 -10.41
CA SER A 260 -21.79 15.94 -9.46
C SER A 260 -22.38 15.81 -8.05
N LEU A 261 -23.71 15.84 -7.92
CA LEU A 261 -24.41 15.66 -6.65
C LEU A 261 -24.23 14.25 -6.06
N ARG A 262 -24.18 13.18 -6.88
CA ARG A 262 -23.87 11.82 -6.39
C ARG A 262 -22.43 11.73 -5.86
N TYR A 263 -21.44 12.25 -6.57
CA TYR A 263 -20.05 12.32 -6.06
C TYR A 263 -19.93 13.19 -4.80
N LYS A 264 -20.72 14.26 -4.66
CA LYS A 264 -20.82 15.05 -3.42
C LYS A 264 -21.31 14.21 -2.24
N LYS A 265 -22.37 13.41 -2.44
CA LYS A 265 -22.90 12.49 -1.41
C LYS A 265 -21.90 11.38 -1.07
N ILE A 266 -21.27 10.77 -2.07
CA ILE A 266 -20.23 9.75 -1.88
C ILE A 266 -19.01 10.33 -1.11
N GLY A 267 -18.52 11.51 -1.49
CA GLY A 267 -17.41 12.16 -0.78
C GLY A 267 -17.75 12.51 0.67
N ALA A 268 -19.02 12.81 0.98
CA ALA A 268 -19.50 13.02 2.34
C ALA A 268 -19.57 11.71 3.14
N PHE A 269 -20.00 10.60 2.52
CA PHE A 269 -19.97 9.25 3.10
C PHE A 269 -18.53 8.81 3.40
N LEU A 270 -17.63 8.87 2.42
CA LEU A 270 -16.22 8.52 2.59
C LEU A 270 -15.58 9.33 3.72
N ARG A 271 -15.82 10.64 3.79
CA ARG A 271 -15.34 11.49 4.90
C ARG A 271 -15.87 11.05 6.28
N ARG A 272 -17.12 10.58 6.36
CA ARG A 272 -17.76 10.19 7.63
C ARG A 272 -17.18 8.89 8.19
N TYR A 273 -16.76 7.98 7.33
CA TYR A 273 -16.30 6.63 7.69
C TYR A 273 -14.83 6.38 7.29
N ASP A 274 -14.05 7.45 7.09
CA ASP A 274 -12.64 7.43 6.65
C ASP A 274 -11.75 6.62 7.60
N ALA A 275 -11.86 6.90 8.90
CA ALA A 275 -11.16 6.17 9.98
C ALA A 275 -11.57 4.69 10.13
N LEU A 276 -12.61 4.25 9.41
CA LEU A 276 -13.07 2.86 9.35
C LEU A 276 -12.78 2.20 7.99
N GLY A 277 -12.00 2.86 7.12
CA GLY A 277 -11.58 2.32 5.82
C GLY A 277 -12.74 2.15 4.83
N ALA A 278 -13.70 3.08 4.81
CA ALA A 278 -14.87 2.99 3.94
C ALA A 278 -14.53 2.95 2.44
N LYS A 279 -15.23 2.07 1.72
CA LYS A 279 -15.12 1.87 0.27
C LYS A 279 -16.52 1.87 -0.36
N VAL A 280 -16.58 1.98 -1.68
CA VAL A 280 -17.84 2.03 -2.44
C VAL A 280 -17.81 0.92 -3.51
N PRO A 281 -17.90 -0.38 -3.12
CA PRO A 281 -17.82 -1.49 -4.06
C PRO A 281 -18.96 -1.47 -5.11
N ASP A 282 -20.11 -0.93 -4.72
CA ASP A 282 -21.32 -0.71 -5.49
C ASP A 282 -21.28 0.57 -6.35
N LEU A 283 -20.13 1.23 -6.52
CA LEU A 283 -20.03 2.56 -7.13
C LEU A 283 -20.69 2.67 -8.50
N ASP A 284 -20.54 1.69 -9.39
CA ASP A 284 -21.12 1.76 -10.74
C ASP A 284 -22.63 1.48 -10.77
N GLN A 285 -23.20 0.97 -9.66
CA GLN A 285 -24.64 0.90 -9.40
C GLN A 285 -25.17 2.24 -8.83
N ILE A 286 -24.29 3.10 -8.32
CA ILE A 286 -24.64 4.42 -7.76
C ILE A 286 -24.40 5.54 -8.77
N VAL A 287 -23.24 5.56 -9.42
CA VAL A 287 -22.82 6.58 -10.39
C VAL A 287 -21.88 5.95 -11.43
N PRO A 288 -22.44 5.24 -12.42
CA PRO A 288 -21.64 4.77 -13.55
C PRO A 288 -21.08 5.98 -14.34
N LEU A 289 -20.00 5.77 -15.07
CA LEU A 289 -19.44 6.79 -15.95
C LEU A 289 -20.31 6.98 -17.22
N PRO A 290 -20.31 8.19 -17.83
CA PRO A 290 -20.91 8.39 -19.16
C PRO A 290 -20.34 7.41 -20.19
N PRO A 291 -21.13 6.98 -21.20
CA PRO A 291 -22.46 7.48 -21.55
C PRO A 291 -23.62 6.83 -20.77
N ALA A 292 -23.37 5.93 -19.81
CA ALA A 292 -24.43 5.26 -19.08
C ALA A 292 -25.32 6.26 -18.30
N LYS A 293 -26.65 6.10 -18.39
CA LYS A 293 -27.59 6.90 -17.61
C LYS A 293 -27.44 6.59 -16.12
N LEU A 294 -27.75 7.56 -15.27
CA LEU A 294 -27.81 7.33 -13.82
C LEU A 294 -28.97 6.38 -13.49
N PRO A 295 -28.73 5.28 -12.75
CA PRO A 295 -29.79 4.40 -12.26
C PRO A 295 -30.53 5.03 -11.07
N ASP A 296 -31.66 4.46 -10.67
CA ASP A 296 -32.28 4.81 -9.39
C ASP A 296 -31.36 4.42 -8.22
N TRP A 297 -31.36 5.22 -7.15
CA TRP A 297 -30.50 5.00 -5.99
C TRP A 297 -31.20 5.46 -4.71
N ASP A 298 -31.27 4.56 -3.73
CA ASP A 298 -31.91 4.76 -2.41
C ASP A 298 -31.13 5.69 -1.47
N GLY A 299 -29.92 6.12 -1.84
CA GLY A 299 -29.05 6.96 -1.01
C GLY A 299 -28.16 6.18 -0.03
N THR A 300 -28.19 4.85 -0.06
CA THR A 300 -27.42 3.96 0.82
C THR A 300 -26.15 3.43 0.15
N PHE A 301 -25.33 2.69 0.90
CA PHE A 301 -24.08 2.09 0.42
C PHE A 301 -23.98 0.64 0.89
N GLU A 302 -23.54 -0.27 0.02
CA GLU A 302 -23.33 -1.69 0.33
C GLU A 302 -22.37 -1.89 1.52
N TRP A 303 -21.33 -1.04 1.62
CA TRP A 303 -20.40 -1.06 2.77
C TRP A 303 -21.11 -0.81 4.10
N LEU A 304 -22.06 0.14 4.13
CA LEU A 304 -22.81 0.46 5.34
C LEU A 304 -23.81 -0.66 5.67
N LYS A 305 -24.56 -1.15 4.67
CA LYS A 305 -25.46 -2.31 4.80
C LYS A 305 -24.74 -3.54 5.38
N LYS A 306 -23.49 -3.79 4.97
CA LYS A 306 -22.64 -4.86 5.52
C LYS A 306 -22.19 -4.59 6.97
N ARG A 307 -21.81 -3.35 7.29
CA ARG A 307 -21.41 -2.96 8.66
C ARG A 307 -22.57 -3.05 9.66
N GLU A 308 -23.79 -2.73 9.23
CA GLU A 308 -25.01 -2.77 10.03
C GLU A 308 -25.66 -4.17 10.06
N SER A 309 -25.09 -5.15 9.36
CA SER A 309 -25.57 -6.53 9.35
C SER A 309 -25.14 -7.31 10.61
N THR A 310 -25.80 -8.44 10.87
CA THR A 310 -25.50 -9.31 12.01
C THR A 310 -24.02 -9.75 11.97
N PRO A 311 -23.27 -9.65 13.09
CA PRO A 311 -21.90 -10.15 13.18
C PRO A 311 -21.81 -11.64 12.80
N PRO A 312 -20.66 -12.12 12.28
CA PRO A 312 -20.45 -13.53 12.02
C PRO A 312 -20.56 -14.37 13.30
N ASP A 313 -21.04 -15.60 13.17
CA ASP A 313 -21.14 -16.54 14.28
C ASP A 313 -19.79 -16.73 14.99
N LYS A 314 -19.83 -16.83 16.32
CA LYS A 314 -18.63 -17.09 17.11
C LYS A 314 -18.03 -18.45 16.75
N PRO A 315 -16.72 -18.55 16.47
CA PRO A 315 -16.03 -19.82 16.25
C PRO A 315 -16.26 -20.80 17.42
N SER A 316 -16.51 -22.08 17.10
CA SER A 316 -16.74 -23.11 18.11
C SER A 316 -15.49 -23.33 18.98
N GLU A 317 -15.67 -23.45 20.29
CA GLU A 317 -14.56 -23.78 21.19
C GLU A 317 -14.02 -25.21 20.95
N ASP A 318 -14.77 -26.12 20.31
CA ASP A 318 -14.24 -27.42 19.85
C ASP A 318 -13.28 -27.26 18.67
N MET A 319 -13.63 -26.41 17.69
CA MET A 319 -12.75 -26.04 16.58
C MET A 319 -11.46 -25.39 17.11
N ILE A 320 -11.59 -24.46 18.07
CA ILE A 320 -10.43 -23.81 18.70
C ILE A 320 -9.57 -24.85 19.43
N ARG A 321 -10.16 -25.75 20.23
CA ARG A 321 -9.41 -26.83 20.92
C ARG A 321 -8.65 -27.72 19.94
N ALA A 322 -9.29 -28.18 18.87
CA ALA A 322 -8.67 -29.04 17.88
C ALA A 322 -7.49 -28.34 17.17
N LEU A 323 -7.70 -27.10 16.71
CA LEU A 323 -6.65 -26.29 16.09
C LEU A 323 -5.49 -26.01 17.04
N SER A 324 -5.78 -25.62 18.29
CA SER A 324 -4.76 -25.35 19.31
C SER A 324 -3.94 -26.60 19.64
N GLN A 325 -4.57 -27.78 19.69
CA GLN A 325 -3.85 -29.04 19.84
C GLN A 325 -2.95 -29.36 18.64
N GLU A 326 -3.46 -29.20 17.41
CA GLU A 326 -2.70 -29.43 16.18
C GLU A 326 -1.49 -28.48 16.06
N LYS A 327 -1.68 -27.20 16.38
CA LYS A 327 -0.66 -26.14 16.24
C LYS A 327 0.18 -25.92 17.50
N SER A 328 -0.03 -26.71 18.57
CA SER A 328 0.65 -26.56 19.87
C SER A 328 0.53 -25.15 20.48
N LEU A 329 -0.70 -24.63 20.52
CA LEU A 329 -1.05 -23.31 21.05
C LEU A 329 -1.87 -23.43 22.33
N ASP A 330 -1.80 -22.41 23.19
CA ASP A 330 -2.78 -22.20 24.24
C ASP A 330 -4.13 -21.76 23.61
N PRO A 331 -5.25 -22.48 23.83
CA PRO A 331 -6.54 -22.10 23.28
C PRO A 331 -7.12 -20.81 23.88
N ALA A 332 -6.67 -20.35 25.06
CA ALA A 332 -7.15 -19.12 25.68
C ALA A 332 -6.52 -17.86 25.09
N THR A 333 -5.22 -17.90 24.77
CA THR A 333 -4.46 -16.74 24.26
C THR A 333 -4.08 -16.84 22.78
N GLY A 334 -4.11 -18.03 22.20
CA GLY A 334 -3.57 -18.32 20.86
C GLY A 334 -2.03 -18.27 20.80
N MET A 335 -1.33 -18.09 21.93
CA MET A 335 0.14 -18.09 21.96
C MET A 335 0.71 -19.50 21.84
N PRO A 336 1.91 -19.68 21.26
CA PRO A 336 2.60 -20.97 21.27
C PRO A 336 2.85 -21.48 22.68
N LEU A 337 2.55 -22.76 22.93
CA LEU A 337 2.93 -23.41 24.17
C LEU A 337 4.45 -23.47 24.26
N ALA A 338 5.00 -23.18 25.45
CA ALA A 338 6.42 -23.31 25.70
C ALA A 338 6.85 -24.75 25.40
N ALA A 339 7.85 -24.92 24.52
CA ALA A 339 8.36 -26.23 24.17
C ALA A 339 8.80 -26.96 25.45
N VAL A 340 8.13 -28.07 25.76
CA VAL A 340 8.52 -28.95 26.87
C VAL A 340 9.91 -29.49 26.55
N LYS A 341 10.92 -28.94 27.23
CA LYS A 341 12.28 -29.50 27.21
C LYS A 341 12.20 -30.91 27.77
N LYS A 342 12.27 -31.91 26.88
CA LYS A 342 12.48 -33.31 27.23
C LYS A 342 13.94 -33.55 27.60
#